data_AF-A0A1F9ILK5-F1
#
_entry.id   AF-A0A1F9ILK5-F1
#
_cell.length_a   1.000
_cell.length_b   1.000
_cell.length_c   1.000
_cell.angle_alpha   90.00
_cell.angle_beta   90.00
_cell.angle_gamma   90.00
#
_symmetry.space_group_name_H-M   'P 1'
#
loop_
_entity.id
_entity.type
_entity.pdbx_description
1 polymer ?
#
loop_
_entity_poly.entity_id
_entity_poly.type
_entity_poly.pdbx_seq_one_letter_code
_entity_poly.pdbx_strand_id
1 'polypeptide(L)'
;MKEIEKLNPQILILPKISMTRMSRIKIAVMLALAKKIIAMGDIIVFISGLTELATLDTILLIDTGKESEILTSREMTNFSDTVNPEVFQQVLNIAIEFASSGREGKPIGTIFVLGDEDHVMQFSRQMVINPFKGYESEECNIMNPALRETIREFSAIDGAFVISHDGYILAAGRYLGAASEEDSIPRGLGSRHIASAGITSLTGAVAITISESTGDVRIFKNGKIFVEIEKASPSPKAIPVHH
;
A
#
# COMPACT_ATOMS: atom_id res chain seq x y z
N MET A 1 -22.55 -2.34 4.37
CA MET A 1 -21.39 -1.85 3.58
C MET A 1 -21.02 -2.78 2.43
N LYS A 2 -20.79 -4.09 2.64
CA LYS A 2 -20.61 -5.07 1.53
C LYS A 2 -21.78 -5.09 0.52
N GLU A 3 -22.98 -4.68 0.94
CA GLU A 3 -24.13 -4.50 0.04
C GLU A 3 -23.98 -3.32 -0.93
N ILE A 4 -23.30 -2.23 -0.55
CA ILE A 4 -23.17 -1.02 -1.40
C ILE A 4 -22.24 -1.28 -2.59
N GLU A 5 -21.16 -2.02 -2.39
CA GLU A 5 -20.28 -2.47 -3.49
C GLU A 5 -21.00 -3.42 -4.47
N LYS A 6 -21.90 -4.27 -3.96
CA LYS A 6 -22.74 -5.14 -4.82
C LYS A 6 -23.78 -4.35 -5.63
N LEU A 7 -24.17 -3.17 -5.15
CA LEU A 7 -25.23 -2.36 -5.76
C LEU A 7 -24.76 -1.49 -6.93
N ASN A 8 -23.46 -1.14 -7.00
CA ASN A 8 -22.91 -0.42 -8.14
C ASN A 8 -21.39 -0.65 -8.29
N PRO A 9 -20.90 -1.24 -9.41
CA PRO A 9 -19.48 -1.48 -9.65
C PRO A 9 -18.62 -0.21 -9.77
N GLN A 10 -19.26 0.98 -9.81
CA GLN A 10 -18.57 2.28 -9.86
C GLN A 10 -18.25 2.85 -8.46
N ILE A 11 -18.61 2.15 -7.38
CA ILE A 11 -18.32 2.61 -6.01
C ILE A 11 -17.00 2.00 -5.53
N LEU A 12 -16.07 2.87 -5.13
CA LEU A 12 -14.81 2.49 -4.48
C LEU A 12 -14.86 2.78 -2.99
N ILE A 13 -14.60 1.77 -2.18
CA ILE A 13 -14.40 1.94 -0.75
C ILE A 13 -12.90 2.16 -0.48
N LEU A 14 -12.58 3.33 0.07
CA LEU A 14 -11.22 3.66 0.50
C LEU A 14 -10.97 3.16 1.92
N PRO A 15 -9.70 2.88 2.28
CA PRO A 15 -9.30 2.54 3.64
C PRO A 15 -9.81 3.58 4.65
N LYS A 16 -10.47 3.13 5.74
CA LYS A 16 -11.06 4.01 6.76
C LYS A 16 -10.05 4.40 7.84
N ILE A 17 -9.04 5.18 7.47
CA ILE A 17 -7.97 5.58 8.41
C ILE A 17 -7.67 7.07 8.24
N SER A 18 -7.25 7.71 9.34
CA SER A 18 -6.86 9.13 9.34
C SER A 18 -5.60 9.32 8.48
N MET A 19 -5.77 9.99 7.35
CA MET A 19 -4.72 10.34 6.40
C MET A 19 -5.01 11.72 5.83
N THR A 20 -4.00 12.35 5.20
CA THR A 20 -4.18 13.67 4.60
C THR A 20 -5.22 13.63 3.47
N ARG A 21 -5.82 14.78 3.14
CA ARG A 21 -6.78 14.88 2.02
C ARG A 21 -6.13 14.40 0.72
N MET A 22 -4.89 14.80 0.48
CA MET A 22 -4.13 14.41 -0.71
C MET A 22 -3.86 12.90 -0.74
N SER A 23 -3.49 12.28 0.39
CA SER A 23 -3.34 10.82 0.47
C SER A 23 -4.63 10.08 0.10
N ARG A 24 -5.80 10.55 0.57
CA ARG A 24 -7.10 9.95 0.19
C ARG A 24 -7.33 10.03 -1.31
N ILE A 25 -7.02 11.18 -1.91
CA ILE A 25 -7.19 11.42 -3.34
C ILE A 25 -6.26 10.51 -4.15
N LYS A 26 -4.97 10.42 -3.77
CA LYS A 26 -4.00 9.52 -4.42
C LYS A 26 -4.46 8.06 -4.40
N ILE A 27 -4.92 7.56 -3.24
CA ILE A 27 -5.44 6.19 -3.13
C ILE A 27 -6.70 6.00 -3.99
N ALA A 28 -7.61 6.98 -4.00
CA ALA A 28 -8.82 6.91 -4.80
C ALA A 28 -8.53 6.80 -6.29
N VAL A 29 -7.66 7.67 -6.82
CA VAL A 29 -7.22 7.62 -8.23
C VAL A 29 -6.57 6.28 -8.53
N MET A 30 -5.64 5.83 -7.68
CA MET A 30 -4.91 4.58 -7.89
C MET A 30 -5.83 3.36 -7.91
N LEU A 31 -6.74 3.21 -6.93
CA LEU A 31 -7.68 2.09 -6.90
C LEU A 31 -8.68 2.15 -8.06
N ALA A 32 -9.10 3.36 -8.46
CA ALA A 32 -10.01 3.53 -9.58
C ALA A 32 -9.36 3.11 -10.91
N LEU A 33 -8.10 3.49 -11.14
CA LEU A 33 -7.32 3.05 -12.30
C LEU A 33 -7.05 1.55 -12.27
N ALA A 34 -6.63 1.00 -11.11
CA ALA A 34 -6.37 -0.43 -10.96
C ALA A 34 -7.62 -1.28 -11.25
N LYS A 35 -8.80 -0.83 -10.80
CA LYS A 35 -10.09 -1.47 -11.11
C LYS A 35 -10.66 -1.10 -12.49
N LYS A 36 -9.96 -0.28 -13.27
CA LYS A 36 -10.38 0.19 -14.61
C LYS A 36 -11.74 0.91 -14.59
N ILE A 37 -12.07 1.57 -13.48
CA ILE A 37 -13.27 2.41 -13.33
C ILE A 37 -13.08 3.75 -14.03
N ILE A 38 -11.84 4.23 -14.06
CA ILE A 38 -11.38 5.42 -14.78
C ILE A 38 -10.19 5.05 -15.67
N ALA A 39 -9.87 5.89 -16.64
CA ALA A 39 -8.71 5.77 -17.52
C ALA A 39 -7.70 6.91 -17.32
N MET A 40 -6.46 6.68 -17.75
CA MET A 40 -5.46 7.74 -17.84
C MET A 40 -5.90 8.80 -18.85
N GLY A 41 -5.79 10.07 -18.48
CA GLY A 41 -6.28 11.21 -19.26
C GLY A 41 -7.69 11.67 -18.87
N ASP A 42 -8.40 10.93 -18.02
CA ASP A 42 -9.67 11.38 -17.46
C ASP A 42 -9.46 12.58 -16.53
N ILE A 43 -10.41 13.51 -16.58
CA ILE A 43 -10.53 14.62 -15.62
C ILE A 43 -11.49 14.20 -14.51
N ILE A 44 -10.97 14.16 -13.28
CA ILE A 44 -11.72 13.73 -12.10
C ILE A 44 -12.00 14.94 -11.22
N VAL A 45 -13.25 15.07 -10.78
CA VAL A 45 -13.66 16.07 -9.79
C VAL A 45 -13.78 15.42 -8.43
N PHE A 46 -12.92 15.82 -7.50
CA PHE A 46 -12.99 15.43 -6.09
C PHE A 46 -13.76 16.48 -5.31
N ILE A 47 -14.76 16.03 -4.55
CA ILE A 47 -15.44 16.84 -3.55
C ILE A 47 -15.08 16.25 -2.19
N SER A 48 -14.38 17.02 -1.35
CA SER A 48 -13.85 16.54 -0.08
C SER A 48 -14.04 17.55 1.04
N GLY A 49 -13.79 17.09 2.27
CA GLY A 49 -14.05 17.85 3.48
C GLY A 49 -13.32 17.32 4.71
N LEU A 50 -13.47 18.04 5.82
CA LEU A 50 -12.99 17.59 7.14
C LEU A 50 -13.97 16.57 7.70
N THR A 51 -13.49 15.33 7.88
CA THR A 51 -14.29 14.22 8.39
C THR A 51 -14.92 14.54 9.75
N GLU A 52 -14.22 15.28 10.60
CA GLU A 52 -14.67 15.68 11.95
C GLU A 52 -15.81 16.71 11.93
N LEU A 53 -15.91 17.53 10.88
CA LEU A 53 -16.89 18.61 10.79
C LEU A 53 -18.12 18.25 9.95
N ALA A 54 -18.12 17.09 9.29
CA ALA A 54 -19.18 16.65 8.37
C ALA A 54 -19.52 17.68 7.28
N THR A 55 -18.58 18.56 6.94
CA THR A 55 -18.72 19.59 5.90
C THR A 55 -17.84 19.26 4.70
N LEU A 56 -18.35 19.53 3.50
CA LEU A 56 -17.55 19.55 2.27
C LEU A 56 -17.07 21.00 2.06
N ASP A 57 -15.75 21.19 1.97
CA ASP A 57 -15.13 22.51 1.90
C ASP A 57 -14.20 22.67 0.69
N THR A 58 -13.95 21.59 -0.05
CA THR A 58 -12.94 21.55 -1.11
C THR A 58 -13.48 20.86 -2.36
N ILE A 59 -13.30 21.52 -3.50
CA ILE A 59 -13.41 20.91 -4.83
C ILE A 59 -12.02 20.91 -5.46
N LEU A 60 -11.55 19.76 -5.90
CA LEU A 60 -10.27 19.60 -6.60
C LEU A 60 -10.51 18.94 -7.95
N LEU A 61 -9.91 19.47 -9.02
CA LEU A 61 -9.90 18.84 -10.33
C LEU A 61 -8.52 18.23 -10.56
N ILE A 62 -8.49 16.98 -11.01
CA ILE A 62 -7.27 16.26 -11.36
C ILE A 62 -7.38 15.77 -12.78
N ASP A 63 -6.38 16.11 -13.60
CA ASP A 63 -6.16 15.54 -14.92
C ASP A 63 -5.15 14.39 -14.78
N THR A 64 -5.63 13.15 -14.86
CA THR A 64 -4.79 11.96 -14.68
C THR A 64 -3.72 11.78 -15.75
N GLY A 65 -3.81 12.50 -16.88
CA GLY A 65 -2.82 12.48 -17.95
C GLY A 65 -1.71 13.52 -17.79
N LYS A 66 -1.91 14.57 -16.96
CA LYS A 66 -0.97 15.70 -16.81
C LYS A 66 -0.28 15.75 -15.45
N GLU A 67 -0.89 15.18 -14.42
CA GLU A 67 -0.38 15.26 -13.04
C GLU A 67 0.74 14.23 -12.80
N SER A 68 2.00 14.66 -12.95
CA SER A 68 3.17 13.81 -12.75
C SER A 68 3.35 13.32 -11.31
N GLU A 69 2.82 14.06 -10.32
CA GLU A 69 2.85 13.68 -8.90
C GLU A 69 1.86 12.58 -8.54
N ILE A 70 0.89 12.31 -9.42
CA ILE A 70 -0.13 11.33 -9.15
C ILE A 70 0.38 9.98 -9.66
N LEU A 71 0.54 9.80 -10.97
CA LEU A 71 0.91 8.51 -11.55
C LEU A 71 1.43 8.69 -12.99
N THR A 72 2.54 8.05 -13.37
CA THR A 72 2.91 7.99 -14.80
C THR A 72 2.11 6.91 -15.54
N SER A 73 1.68 7.20 -16.77
CA SER A 73 0.84 6.29 -17.57
C SER A 73 1.46 4.91 -17.83
N ARG A 74 2.79 4.86 -18.00
CA ARG A 74 3.54 3.60 -18.19
C ARG A 74 3.57 2.74 -16.94
N GLU A 75 3.79 3.34 -15.77
CA GLU A 75 3.84 2.60 -14.51
C GLU A 75 2.47 2.02 -14.13
N MET A 76 1.38 2.75 -14.40
CA MET A 76 0.03 2.25 -14.13
C MET A 76 -0.41 1.09 -15.03
N THR A 77 -0.06 1.12 -16.32
CA THR A 77 -0.43 0.02 -17.24
C THR A 77 0.21 -1.29 -16.77
N ASN A 78 1.50 -1.25 -16.44
CA ASN A 78 2.21 -2.41 -15.91
C ASN A 78 1.71 -2.81 -14.52
N PHE A 79 1.18 -1.87 -13.73
CA PHE A 79 0.66 -2.14 -12.39
C PHE A 79 -0.57 -3.05 -12.43
N SER A 80 -1.57 -2.73 -13.25
CA SER A 80 -2.83 -3.49 -13.32
C SER A 80 -2.67 -4.91 -13.84
N ASP A 81 -1.65 -5.15 -14.67
CA ASP A 81 -1.37 -6.47 -15.22
C ASP A 81 -0.55 -7.34 -14.26
N THR A 82 0.23 -6.71 -13.37
CA THR A 82 1.06 -7.41 -12.39
C THR A 82 0.23 -7.89 -11.18
N VAL A 83 -0.65 -7.03 -10.65
CA VAL A 83 -1.27 -7.25 -9.35
C VAL A 83 -2.79 -7.22 -9.47
N ASN A 84 -3.45 -8.25 -8.93
CA ASN A 84 -4.90 -8.26 -8.80
C ASN A 84 -5.38 -7.07 -7.93
N PRO A 85 -6.32 -6.23 -8.41
CA PRO A 85 -6.77 -5.05 -7.68
C PRO A 85 -7.36 -5.33 -6.30
N GLU A 86 -8.03 -6.47 -6.11
CA GLU A 86 -8.61 -6.85 -4.81
C GLU A 86 -7.52 -7.22 -3.80
N VAL A 87 -6.52 -7.99 -4.25
CA VAL A 87 -5.35 -8.36 -3.45
C VAL A 87 -4.57 -7.10 -3.06
N PHE A 88 -4.29 -6.22 -4.02
CA PHE A 88 -3.63 -4.96 -3.78
C PHE A 88 -4.38 -4.10 -2.76
N GLN A 89 -5.70 -3.93 -2.94
CA GLN A 89 -6.55 -3.17 -2.03
C GLN A 89 -6.50 -3.74 -0.61
N GLN A 90 -6.54 -5.07 -0.48
CA GLN A 90 -6.47 -5.74 0.82
C GLN A 90 -5.11 -5.53 1.50
N VAL A 91 -4.00 -5.70 0.78
CA VAL A 91 -2.65 -5.45 1.35
C VAL A 91 -2.48 -3.98 1.71
N LEU A 92 -3.00 -3.06 0.91
CA LEU A 92 -2.99 -1.63 1.20
C LEU A 92 -3.78 -1.32 2.48
N ASN A 93 -4.99 -1.88 2.64
CA ASN A 93 -5.78 -1.75 3.86
C ASN A 93 -5.00 -2.24 5.08
N ILE A 94 -4.36 -3.41 4.95
CA ILE A 94 -3.54 -4.00 6.00
C ILE A 94 -2.38 -3.09 6.38
N ALA A 95 -1.68 -2.55 5.38
CA ALA A 95 -0.53 -1.69 5.57
C ALA A 95 -0.89 -0.37 6.27
N ILE A 96 -1.99 0.27 5.86
CA ILE A 96 -2.45 1.51 6.48
C ILE A 96 -2.91 1.26 7.92
N GLU A 97 -3.56 0.12 8.21
CA GLU A 97 -3.91 -0.24 9.59
C GLU A 97 -2.67 -0.44 10.45
N PHE A 98 -1.65 -1.13 9.94
CA PHE A 98 -0.40 -1.35 10.68
C PHE A 98 0.42 -0.07 10.87
N ALA A 99 0.32 0.87 9.94
CA ALA A 99 0.85 2.23 10.08
C ALA A 99 0.13 3.06 11.16
N SER A 100 -1.19 2.91 11.30
CA SER A 100 -1.98 3.69 12.26
C SER A 100 -1.99 3.08 13.66
N SER A 101 -2.14 1.77 13.73
CA SER A 101 -2.54 1.02 14.93
C SER A 101 -1.88 -0.37 14.94
N GLY A 102 -0.58 -0.39 14.67
CA GLY A 102 0.23 -1.61 14.59
C GLY A 102 0.30 -2.37 15.91
N ARG A 103 1.45 -2.30 16.62
CA ARG A 103 1.68 -3.01 17.88
C ARG A 103 1.83 -1.98 19.00
N GLU A 104 1.08 -2.14 20.08
CA GLU A 104 1.09 -1.20 21.21
C GLU A 104 0.79 0.27 20.81
N GLY A 105 -0.03 0.46 19.76
CA GLY A 105 -0.38 1.78 19.23
C GLY A 105 0.71 2.45 18.39
N LYS A 106 1.82 1.75 18.09
CA LYS A 106 2.90 2.23 17.23
C LYS A 106 2.85 1.58 15.83
N PRO A 107 3.39 2.24 14.80
CA PRO A 107 3.56 1.63 13.49
C PRO A 107 4.39 0.34 13.55
N ILE A 108 4.01 -0.67 12.76
CA ILE A 108 4.87 -1.85 12.53
C ILE A 108 5.51 -1.69 11.16
N GLY A 109 6.84 -1.62 11.12
CA GLY A 109 7.59 -1.51 9.86
C GLY A 109 7.62 -2.85 9.12
N THR A 110 7.07 -2.90 7.91
CA THR A 110 6.91 -4.15 7.15
C THR A 110 7.00 -3.88 5.65
N ILE A 111 7.40 -4.90 4.88
CA ILE A 111 7.37 -4.89 3.42
C ILE A 111 6.42 -5.99 2.95
N PHE A 112 5.50 -5.64 2.05
CA PHE A 112 4.69 -6.60 1.30
C PHE A 112 5.09 -6.51 -0.17
N VAL A 113 5.51 -7.61 -0.78
CA VAL A 113 5.81 -7.69 -2.21
C VAL A 113 4.69 -8.47 -2.91
N LEU A 114 4.15 -7.91 -3.99
CA LEU A 114 2.99 -8.42 -4.70
C LEU A 114 3.31 -8.66 -6.18
N GLY A 115 2.95 -9.85 -6.67
CA GLY A 115 3.10 -10.26 -8.07
C GLY A 115 4.55 -10.51 -8.47
N ASP A 116 4.72 -11.05 -9.67
CA ASP A 116 6.01 -11.55 -10.20
C ASP A 116 6.77 -12.44 -9.20
N GLU A 117 6.00 -13.27 -8.49
CA GLU A 117 6.43 -14.05 -7.35
C GLU A 117 7.62 -14.98 -7.66
N ASP A 118 7.68 -15.55 -8.86
CA ASP A 118 8.77 -16.44 -9.26
C ASP A 118 10.11 -15.72 -9.27
N HIS A 119 10.20 -14.54 -9.91
CA HIS A 119 11.42 -13.74 -9.92
C HIS A 119 11.72 -13.17 -8.54
N VAL A 120 10.69 -12.70 -7.81
CA VAL A 120 10.88 -12.25 -6.42
C VAL A 120 11.52 -13.36 -5.59
N MET A 121 11.06 -14.59 -5.70
CA MET A 121 11.59 -15.74 -4.98
C MET A 121 13.03 -16.08 -5.40
N GLN A 122 13.41 -15.88 -6.67
CA GLN A 122 14.78 -16.05 -7.16
C GLN A 122 15.76 -14.99 -6.62
N PHE A 123 15.32 -13.73 -6.51
CA PHE A 123 16.15 -12.61 -6.03
C PHE A 123 16.08 -12.37 -4.51
N SER A 124 15.52 -13.32 -3.76
CA SER A 124 15.38 -13.21 -2.32
C SER A 124 15.61 -14.55 -1.63
N ARG A 125 15.98 -14.49 -0.34
CA ARG A 125 16.29 -15.69 0.46
C ARG A 125 15.50 -15.71 1.76
N GLN A 126 15.12 -16.90 2.18
CA GLN A 126 14.42 -17.11 3.44
C GLN A 126 15.39 -16.92 4.62
N MET A 127 15.09 -16.02 5.58
CA MET A 127 15.95 -15.80 6.75
C MET A 127 15.56 -16.66 7.95
N VAL A 128 14.27 -16.80 8.19
CA VAL A 128 13.67 -17.56 9.29
C VAL A 128 12.77 -18.66 8.75
N ILE A 129 12.29 -19.59 9.57
CA ILE A 129 11.31 -20.58 9.11
C ILE A 129 10.10 -19.85 8.51
N ASN A 130 9.71 -20.21 7.29
CA ASN A 130 8.54 -19.65 6.64
C ASN A 130 7.27 -20.21 7.29
N PRO A 131 6.47 -19.39 7.99
CA PRO A 131 5.30 -19.88 8.72
C PRO A 131 4.12 -20.26 7.78
N PHE A 132 4.16 -19.86 6.50
CA PHE A 132 3.13 -20.18 5.52
C PHE A 132 3.46 -21.42 4.69
N LYS A 133 4.63 -22.03 4.90
CA LYS A 133 5.04 -23.22 4.15
C LYS A 133 4.33 -24.47 4.67
N GLY A 134 3.65 -25.19 3.79
CA GLY A 134 3.04 -26.49 4.08
C GLY A 134 1.58 -26.45 4.54
N TYR A 135 0.97 -25.26 4.55
CA TYR A 135 -0.47 -25.09 4.71
C TYR A 135 -1.16 -25.08 3.35
N GLU A 136 -2.45 -25.40 3.33
CA GLU A 136 -3.27 -25.32 2.12
C GLU A 136 -3.37 -23.86 1.65
N SER A 137 -3.46 -23.68 0.34
CA SER A 137 -3.47 -22.35 -0.30
C SER A 137 -4.56 -21.44 0.28
N GLU A 138 -5.79 -21.94 0.44
CA GLU A 138 -6.95 -21.18 0.89
C GLU A 138 -6.77 -20.63 2.33
N GLU A 139 -6.11 -21.40 3.20
CA GLU A 139 -5.84 -20.98 4.57
C GLU A 139 -4.84 -19.82 4.64
N CYS A 140 -3.95 -19.73 3.63
CA CYS A 140 -2.89 -18.73 3.51
C CYS A 140 -3.23 -17.55 2.58
N ASN A 141 -4.50 -17.39 2.20
CA ASN A 141 -4.92 -16.28 1.35
C ASN A 141 -5.09 -14.98 2.15
N ILE A 142 -4.52 -13.88 1.69
CA ILE A 142 -4.56 -12.54 2.33
C ILE A 142 -5.98 -12.00 2.51
N MET A 143 -6.93 -12.49 1.71
CA MET A 143 -8.34 -12.15 1.81
C MET A 143 -9.03 -12.83 3.00
N ASN A 144 -8.41 -13.86 3.59
CA ASN A 144 -8.93 -14.55 4.76
C ASN A 144 -8.80 -13.66 6.02
N PRO A 145 -9.92 -13.20 6.61
CA PRO A 145 -9.86 -12.34 7.79
C PRO A 145 -9.26 -13.04 9.01
N ALA A 146 -9.28 -14.38 9.08
CA ALA A 146 -8.69 -15.14 10.18
C ALA A 146 -7.15 -15.00 10.25
N LEU A 147 -6.50 -14.70 9.12
CA LEU A 147 -5.05 -14.49 9.08
C LEU A 147 -4.62 -13.11 9.61
N ARG A 148 -5.56 -12.20 9.87
CA ARG A 148 -5.24 -10.79 10.17
C ARG A 148 -4.22 -10.65 11.30
N GLU A 149 -4.44 -11.35 12.41
CA GLU A 149 -3.54 -11.31 13.58
C GLU A 149 -2.25 -12.07 13.33
N THR A 150 -2.30 -13.19 12.60
CA THR A 150 -1.09 -13.91 12.17
C THR A 150 -0.16 -13.03 11.35
N ILE A 151 -0.73 -12.28 10.38
CA ILE A 151 0.03 -11.31 9.57
C ILE A 151 0.58 -10.19 10.45
N ARG A 152 -0.18 -9.71 11.46
CA ARG A 152 0.27 -8.68 12.42
C ARG A 152 1.49 -9.16 13.21
N GLU A 153 1.45 -10.37 13.76
CA GLU A 153 2.57 -10.92 14.53
C GLU A 153 3.81 -11.14 13.66
N PHE A 154 3.66 -11.69 12.46
CA PHE A 154 4.77 -11.86 11.53
C PHE A 154 5.21 -10.57 10.84
N SER A 155 4.47 -9.46 10.98
CA SER A 155 4.92 -8.15 10.51
C SER A 155 5.97 -7.52 11.42
N ALA A 156 6.08 -7.99 12.66
CA ALA A 156 7.08 -7.54 13.62
C ALA A 156 8.46 -8.19 13.43
N ILE A 157 8.56 -9.25 12.63
CA ILE A 157 9.85 -9.88 12.31
C ILE A 157 10.54 -9.14 11.15
N ASP A 158 11.86 -9.32 11.04
CA ASP A 158 12.62 -8.73 9.94
C ASP A 158 12.37 -9.47 8.61
N GLY A 159 12.38 -8.72 7.51
CA GLY A 159 12.13 -9.20 6.15
C GLY A 159 10.75 -8.82 5.58
N ALA A 160 10.47 -9.40 4.42
CA ALA A 160 9.29 -9.11 3.61
C ALA A 160 8.31 -10.29 3.58
N PHE A 161 7.04 -9.96 3.38
CA PHE A 161 6.04 -10.89 2.86
C PHE A 161 6.13 -10.94 1.34
N VAL A 162 5.99 -12.13 0.77
CA VAL A 162 5.80 -12.33 -0.68
C VAL A 162 4.41 -12.89 -0.90
N ILE A 163 3.62 -12.20 -1.73
CA ILE A 163 2.21 -12.48 -1.98
C ILE A 163 2.04 -12.70 -3.49
N SER A 164 1.42 -13.82 -3.85
CA SER A 164 1.14 -14.17 -5.25
C SER A 164 0.12 -13.22 -5.88
N HIS A 165 -0.02 -13.28 -7.20
CA HIS A 165 -1.06 -12.55 -7.92
C HIS A 165 -2.47 -12.81 -7.37
N ASP A 166 -2.75 -14.06 -6.98
CA ASP A 166 -4.05 -14.51 -6.46
C ASP A 166 -4.23 -14.27 -4.94
N GLY A 167 -3.26 -13.62 -4.29
CA GLY A 167 -3.35 -13.23 -2.89
C GLY A 167 -2.88 -14.28 -1.89
N TYR A 168 -2.24 -15.36 -2.33
CA TYR A 168 -1.65 -16.34 -1.43
C TYR A 168 -0.34 -15.83 -0.85
N ILE A 169 -0.20 -15.90 0.48
CA ILE A 169 1.05 -15.54 1.15
C ILE A 169 2.03 -16.70 0.98
N LEU A 170 3.03 -16.50 0.12
CA LEU A 170 4.04 -17.52 -0.20
C LEU A 170 5.13 -17.60 0.86
N ALA A 171 5.49 -16.45 1.44
CA ALA A 171 6.52 -16.37 2.47
C ALA A 171 6.35 -15.14 3.37
N ALA A 172 6.87 -15.25 4.59
CA ALA A 172 7.15 -14.13 5.48
C ALA A 172 8.59 -14.22 6.02
N GLY A 173 9.15 -13.07 6.44
CA GLY A 173 10.52 -13.01 6.95
C GLY A 173 11.59 -13.24 5.88
N ARG A 174 11.32 -12.80 4.64
CA ARG A 174 12.20 -13.01 3.50
C ARG A 174 13.14 -11.83 3.30
N TYR A 175 14.43 -12.09 3.14
CA TYR A 175 15.41 -11.06 2.80
C TYR A 175 15.38 -10.78 1.31
N LEU A 176 15.10 -9.54 0.93
CA LEU A 176 15.14 -9.08 -0.45
C LEU A 176 16.59 -8.70 -0.78
N GLY A 177 17.27 -9.52 -1.57
CA GLY A 177 18.71 -9.40 -1.86
C GLY A 177 19.05 -8.38 -2.94
N ALA A 178 18.14 -7.48 -3.26
CA ALA A 178 18.26 -6.57 -4.38
C ALA A 178 18.90 -5.25 -3.94
N ALA A 179 20.09 -4.97 -4.47
CA ALA A 179 20.70 -3.65 -4.37
C ALA A 179 20.06 -2.74 -5.44
N SER A 180 19.37 -1.70 -5.00
CA SER A 180 19.00 -0.57 -5.87
C SER A 180 20.22 0.32 -6.09
N GLU A 181 20.33 0.95 -7.27
CA GLU A 181 21.22 2.10 -7.46
C GLU A 181 20.82 3.21 -6.46
N GLU A 182 21.71 3.51 -5.49
CA GLU A 182 21.46 4.45 -4.37
C GLU A 182 20.97 5.83 -4.85
N ASP A 183 21.32 6.22 -6.07
CA ASP A 183 20.98 7.53 -6.64
C ASP A 183 19.49 7.72 -6.96
N SER A 184 18.71 6.63 -7.05
CA SER A 184 17.27 6.69 -7.38
C SER A 184 16.35 6.85 -6.15
N ILE A 185 16.89 6.72 -4.93
CA ILE A 185 16.12 6.70 -3.69
C ILE A 185 16.34 8.01 -2.92
N PRO A 186 15.26 8.73 -2.55
CA PRO A 186 15.40 9.92 -1.71
C PRO A 186 16.21 9.68 -0.44
N ARG A 187 17.06 10.64 -0.08
CA ARG A 187 17.83 10.61 1.17
C ARG A 187 16.88 10.56 2.37
N GLY A 188 17.25 9.78 3.40
CA GLY A 188 16.45 9.64 4.63
C GLY A 188 15.58 8.38 4.68
N LEU A 189 15.60 7.54 3.63
CA LEU A 189 14.86 6.28 3.59
C LEU A 189 15.71 5.12 4.15
N GLY A 190 15.15 4.37 5.10
CA GLY A 190 15.82 3.23 5.74
C GLY A 190 15.90 1.96 4.88
N SER A 191 16.56 0.93 5.41
CA SER A 191 16.84 -0.35 4.72
C SER A 191 15.64 -1.02 4.05
N ARG A 192 14.45 -0.96 4.66
CA ARG A 192 13.22 -1.54 4.07
C ARG A 192 12.79 -0.87 2.77
N HIS A 193 12.99 0.44 2.67
CA HIS A 193 12.69 1.19 1.45
C HIS A 193 13.68 0.84 0.35
N ILE A 194 14.97 0.75 0.69
CA ILE A 194 16.04 0.33 -0.23
C ILE A 194 15.75 -1.08 -0.76
N ALA A 195 15.38 -2.01 0.12
CA ALA A 195 14.98 -3.36 -0.26
C ALA A 195 13.76 -3.40 -1.21
N SER A 196 12.78 -2.52 -0.97
CA SER A 196 11.54 -2.44 -1.77
C SER A 196 11.80 -1.83 -3.16
N ALA A 197 12.61 -0.78 -3.23
CA ALA A 197 13.09 -0.22 -4.49
C ALA A 197 13.95 -1.25 -5.25
N GLY A 198 14.92 -1.87 -4.57
CA GLY A 198 15.77 -2.90 -5.17
C GLY A 198 14.95 -4.02 -5.80
N ILE A 199 14.04 -4.67 -5.04
CA ILE A 199 13.31 -5.82 -5.57
C ILE A 199 12.42 -5.44 -6.76
N THR A 200 11.77 -4.26 -6.70
CA THR A 200 10.90 -3.78 -7.78
C THR A 200 11.67 -3.23 -8.98
N SER A 201 12.99 -3.01 -8.88
CA SER A 201 13.84 -2.67 -10.01
C SER A 201 14.29 -3.90 -10.82
N LEU A 202 14.37 -5.06 -10.15
CA LEU A 202 14.81 -6.33 -10.74
C LEU A 202 13.64 -7.23 -11.19
N THR A 203 12.42 -6.91 -10.76
CA THR A 203 11.23 -7.72 -10.99
C THR A 203 10.09 -6.83 -11.47
N GLY A 204 9.08 -7.46 -12.08
CA GLY A 204 7.80 -6.85 -12.36
C GLY A 204 6.96 -6.58 -11.11
N ALA A 205 7.39 -6.94 -9.90
CA ALA A 205 6.59 -6.83 -8.69
C ALA A 205 6.27 -5.39 -8.28
N VAL A 206 5.31 -5.27 -7.35
CA VAL A 206 5.01 -4.05 -6.59
C VAL A 206 5.40 -4.30 -5.13
N ALA A 207 5.95 -3.31 -4.44
CA ALA A 207 6.22 -3.41 -3.01
C ALA A 207 5.50 -2.32 -2.22
N ILE A 208 4.84 -2.68 -1.11
CA ILE A 208 4.23 -1.74 -0.16
C ILE A 208 5.06 -1.78 1.12
N THR A 209 5.63 -0.63 1.49
CA THR A 209 6.52 -0.48 2.63
C THR A 209 5.90 0.43 3.68
N ILE A 210 5.93 0.00 4.93
CA ILE A 210 5.53 0.80 6.09
C ILE A 210 6.78 1.32 6.78
N SER A 211 6.84 2.63 7.00
CA SER A 211 7.89 3.24 7.81
C SER A 211 7.57 3.08 9.30
N GLU A 212 8.48 2.43 10.02
CA GLU A 212 8.35 2.22 11.47
C GLU A 212 8.42 3.53 12.27
N SER A 213 9.21 4.50 11.80
CA SER A 213 9.44 5.76 12.52
C SER A 213 8.35 6.81 12.29
N THR A 214 7.77 6.84 11.09
CA THR A 214 6.79 7.87 10.69
C THR A 214 5.36 7.33 10.59
N GLY A 215 5.21 6.03 10.31
CA GLY A 215 3.93 5.44 9.92
C GLY A 215 3.51 5.78 8.49
N ASP A 216 4.39 6.36 7.67
CA ASP A 216 4.09 6.56 6.25
C ASP A 216 4.05 5.21 5.52
N VAL A 217 3.15 5.10 4.55
CA VAL A 217 3.07 3.95 3.65
C VAL A 217 3.52 4.39 2.26
N ARG A 218 4.51 3.69 1.70
CA ARG A 218 5.06 3.95 0.37
C ARG A 218 4.86 2.74 -0.52
N ILE A 219 4.49 2.98 -1.76
CA ILE A 219 4.32 1.96 -2.80
C ILE A 219 5.47 2.14 -3.79
N PHE A 220 6.20 1.07 -4.07
CA PHE A 220 7.32 1.02 -4.98
C PHE A 220 6.97 0.21 -6.22
N LYS A 221 7.44 0.70 -7.37
CA LYS A 221 7.35 0.03 -8.68
C LYS A 221 8.55 0.47 -9.52
N ASN A 222 9.15 -0.45 -10.27
CA ASN A 222 10.29 -0.16 -11.15
C ASN A 222 11.45 0.57 -10.45
N GLY A 223 11.71 0.24 -9.18
CA GLY A 223 12.77 0.87 -8.39
C GLY A 223 12.47 2.26 -7.83
N LYS A 224 11.27 2.80 -8.05
CA LYS A 224 10.91 4.16 -7.65
C LYS A 224 9.72 4.16 -6.71
N ILE A 225 9.60 5.23 -5.93
CA ILE A 225 8.37 5.51 -5.19
C ILE A 225 7.30 5.88 -6.21
N PHE A 226 6.27 5.07 -6.26
CA PHE A 226 5.11 5.25 -7.12
C PHE A 226 4.03 6.08 -6.42
N VAL A 227 3.75 5.80 -5.15
CA VAL A 227 2.78 6.54 -4.34
C VAL A 227 3.29 6.62 -2.90
N GLU A 228 3.08 7.78 -2.29
CA GLU A 228 3.34 8.02 -0.88
C GLU A 228 2.05 8.45 -0.17
N ILE A 229 1.77 7.77 0.94
CA ILE A 229 0.61 7.96 1.79
C ILE A 229 1.12 8.39 3.16
N GLU A 230 1.04 9.70 3.39
CA GLU A 230 1.40 10.30 4.66
C GLU A 230 0.31 10.07 5.70
N LYS A 231 0.75 9.67 6.90
CA LYS A 231 -0.13 9.61 8.07
C LYS A 231 -0.58 11.03 8.43
N ALA A 232 -1.87 11.21 8.71
CA ALA A 232 -2.33 12.51 9.19
C ALA A 232 -1.67 12.82 10.54
N SER A 233 -1.05 14.00 10.64
CA SER A 233 -0.60 14.50 11.94
C SER A 233 -1.83 14.65 12.85
N PRO A 234 -1.75 14.27 14.14
CA PRO A 234 -2.83 14.59 15.07
C PRO A 234 -3.04 16.10 15.06
N SER A 235 -4.29 16.53 14.90
CA SER A 235 -4.67 17.93 15.07
C SER A 235 -4.16 18.40 16.44
N PRO A 236 -3.51 19.59 16.54
CA PRO A 236 -3.15 20.13 17.83
C PRO A 236 -4.42 20.17 18.68
N LYS A 237 -4.38 19.53 19.87
CA LYS A 237 -5.49 19.56 20.82
C LYS A 237 -5.92 21.02 20.95
N ALA A 238 -7.20 21.29 20.72
CA ALA A 238 -7.77 22.62 20.92
C ALA A 238 -7.29 23.12 22.28
N ILE A 239 -6.56 24.24 22.28
CA ILE A 239 -6.14 24.91 23.51
C ILE A 239 -7.46 25.22 24.24
N PRO A 240 -7.70 24.71 25.45
CA PRO A 240 -8.90 25.05 26.17
C PRO A 240 -8.92 26.56 26.36
N VAL A 241 -9.90 27.21 25.73
CA VAL A 241 -10.16 28.63 25.93
C VAL A 241 -10.69 28.74 27.36
N HIS A 242 -9.83 29.12 28.29
CA HIS A 242 -10.27 29.51 29.62
C HIS A 242 -11.09 30.79 29.46
N HIS A 243 -12.41 30.66 29.61
CA HIS A 243 -13.33 31.77 29.84
C HIS A 243 -13.34 32.15 31.31
#